data_AF-A0A527VRL9-F1
#
_entry.id   AF-A0A527VRL9-F1
#
_cell.length_a   1.000
_cell.length_b   1.000
_cell.length_c   1.000
_cell.angle_alpha   90.00
_cell.angle_beta   90.00
_cell.angle_gamma   90.00
#
_symmetry.space_group_name_H-M   'P 1'
#
loop_
_entity.id
_entity.type
_entity.pdbx_description
1 polymer ?
#
loop_
_entity_poly.entity_id
_entity_poly.type
_entity_poly.pdbx_seq_one_letter_code
_entity_poly.pdbx_strand_id
1 'polypeptide(L)'
;TEVTLDLMQKREAAGLVTEFETSNLALHGFDGTSTFVTYDRDGATHRIDCDFIAGCDGYHGVSRRSVPNGALKTFERRYPFGWLGVLAEVPPADRELVYANHERGFALCSMRSPQRSRYYVQVPADERVEAWSDDRFWDELRSRLPPQ
;
A
#
# COMPACT_ATOMS: atom_id res chain seq x y z
N THR A 1 -3.28 -2.76 8.78
CA THR A 1 -2.21 -2.35 9.71
C THR A 1 -2.88 -1.86 10.98
N GLU A 2 -2.20 -1.90 12.13
CA GLU A 2 -2.78 -1.44 13.40
C GLU A 2 -3.25 0.02 13.33
N VAL A 3 -2.45 0.90 12.70
CA VAL A 3 -2.82 2.32 12.52
C VAL A 3 -4.15 2.50 11.78
N THR A 4 -4.40 1.72 10.71
CA THR A 4 -5.67 1.80 9.98
C THR A 4 -6.82 1.36 10.85
N LEU A 5 -6.66 0.27 11.62
CA LEU A 5 -7.68 -0.22 12.54
C LEU A 5 -8.01 0.83 13.62
N ASP A 6 -6.99 1.40 14.26
CA ASP A 6 -7.14 2.43 15.29
C ASP A 6 -7.91 3.66 14.76
N LEU A 7 -7.57 4.11 13.53
CA LEU A 7 -8.24 5.25 12.90
C LEU A 7 -9.69 4.95 12.55
N MET A 8 -9.99 3.74 12.06
CA MET A 8 -11.35 3.31 11.75
C MET A 8 -12.21 3.27 13.02
N GLN A 9 -11.71 2.65 14.10
CA GLN A 9 -12.40 2.57 15.39
C GLN A 9 -12.65 3.96 15.97
N LYS A 10 -11.66 4.85 15.94
CA LYS A 10 -11.85 6.24 16.41
C LYS A 10 -12.87 7.00 15.58
N ARG A 11 -12.90 6.78 14.26
CA ARG A 11 -13.85 7.43 13.35
C ARG A 11 -15.28 6.98 13.62
N GLU A 12 -15.47 5.67 13.80
CA GLU A 12 -16.75 5.06 14.17
C GLU A 12 -17.23 5.54 15.53
N ALA A 13 -16.37 5.51 16.55
CA ALA A 13 -16.69 5.99 17.90
C ALA A 13 -17.06 7.48 17.95
N ALA A 14 -16.52 8.28 17.01
CA ALA A 14 -16.86 9.69 16.86
C ALA A 14 -18.14 9.93 16.05
N GLY A 15 -18.79 8.90 15.49
CA GLY A 15 -19.99 9.02 14.68
C GLY A 15 -19.76 9.74 13.34
N LEU A 16 -18.54 9.71 12.81
CA LEU A 16 -18.19 10.39 11.57
C LEU A 16 -18.56 9.55 10.34
N VAL A 17 -19.09 10.21 9.31
CA VAL A 17 -19.60 9.56 8.09
C VAL A 17 -18.48 8.88 7.31
N THR A 18 -18.67 7.62 6.93
CA THR A 18 -17.78 6.89 6.01
C THR A 18 -18.62 6.06 5.05
N GLU A 19 -18.49 6.35 3.76
CA GLU A 19 -19.18 5.64 2.70
C GLU A 19 -18.23 4.57 2.13
N PHE A 20 -18.43 3.32 2.52
CA PHE A 20 -17.70 2.17 1.97
C PHE A 20 -18.40 1.63 0.72
N GLU A 21 -17.69 0.80 -0.05
CA GLU A 21 -18.20 0.10 -1.25
C GLU A 21 -18.79 1.04 -2.31
N THR A 22 -18.24 2.25 -2.39
CA THR A 22 -18.60 3.21 -3.42
C THR A 22 -17.89 2.89 -4.73
N SER A 23 -18.59 3.11 -5.84
CA SER A 23 -18.09 2.86 -7.20
C SER A 23 -18.34 4.08 -8.09
N ASN A 24 -17.76 4.09 -9.29
CA ASN A 24 -17.92 5.19 -10.26
C ASN A 24 -17.69 6.60 -9.67
N LEU A 25 -16.73 6.70 -8.74
CA LEU A 25 -16.37 7.95 -8.09
C LEU A 25 -15.88 8.96 -9.13
N ALA A 26 -16.49 10.14 -9.16
CA ALA A 26 -16.09 11.25 -10.03
C ALA A 26 -16.04 12.56 -9.26
N LEU A 27 -15.01 13.36 -9.55
CA LEU A 27 -14.75 14.65 -8.92
C LEU A 27 -15.10 15.76 -9.89
N HIS A 28 -15.82 16.77 -9.41
CA HIS A 28 -16.37 17.82 -10.25
C HIS A 28 -16.11 19.20 -9.66
N GLY A 29 -15.91 20.19 -10.53
CA GLY A 29 -15.93 21.62 -10.17
C GLY A 29 -14.83 22.09 -9.21
N PHE A 30 -13.80 21.29 -8.95
CA PHE A 30 -12.71 21.61 -8.02
C PHE A 30 -11.72 22.66 -8.55
N ASP A 31 -11.88 23.12 -9.80
CA ASP A 31 -11.20 24.27 -10.40
C ASP A 31 -12.03 25.56 -10.34
N GLY A 32 -13.22 25.51 -9.73
CA GLY A 32 -14.16 26.62 -9.63
C GLY A 32 -14.76 26.79 -8.23
N THR A 33 -16.02 27.20 -8.17
CA THR A 33 -16.73 27.54 -6.92
C THR A 33 -17.86 26.57 -6.56
N SER A 34 -18.03 25.47 -7.32
CA SER A 34 -19.11 24.50 -7.13
C SER A 34 -18.53 23.08 -7.16
N THR A 35 -17.77 22.77 -6.10
CA THR A 35 -17.10 21.48 -5.95
C THR A 35 -18.07 20.42 -5.43
N PHE A 36 -18.09 19.26 -6.09
CA PHE A 36 -18.86 18.12 -5.61
C PHE A 36 -18.27 16.80 -6.07
N VAL A 37 -18.69 15.73 -5.41
CA VAL A 37 -18.32 14.35 -5.73
C VAL A 37 -19.59 13.56 -6.03
N THR A 38 -19.53 12.70 -7.04
CA THR A 38 -20.56 11.70 -7.30
C THR A 38 -20.00 10.30 -7.14
N TYR A 39 -20.82 9.37 -6.64
CA TYR A 39 -20.49 7.95 -6.57
C TYR A 39 -21.75 7.10 -6.65
N ASP A 40 -21.59 5.85 -7.05
CA ASP A 40 -22.66 4.86 -7.04
C ASP A 40 -22.52 3.95 -5.82
N ARG A 41 -23.64 3.71 -5.14
CA ARG A 41 -23.76 2.79 -4.02
C ARG A 41 -25.18 2.23 -3.98
N ASP A 42 -25.30 0.93 -3.75
CA ASP A 42 -26.59 0.23 -3.66
C ASP A 42 -27.52 0.45 -4.88
N GLY A 43 -26.93 0.56 -6.07
CA GLY A 43 -27.65 0.76 -7.33
C GLY A 43 -28.15 2.18 -7.59
N ALA A 44 -27.78 3.15 -6.74
CA ALA A 44 -28.15 4.56 -6.89
C ALA A 44 -26.91 5.45 -6.97
N THR A 45 -27.00 6.54 -7.74
CA THR A 45 -26.00 7.60 -7.77
C THR A 45 -26.27 8.61 -6.66
N HIS A 46 -25.24 8.90 -5.88
CA HIS A 46 -25.24 9.85 -4.79
C HIS A 46 -24.35 11.05 -5.13
N ARG A 47 -24.65 12.19 -4.53
CA ARG A 47 -23.88 13.44 -4.67
C ARG A 47 -23.54 14.00 -3.30
N ILE A 48 -22.30 14.43 -3.13
CA ILE A 48 -21.82 15.17 -1.97
C ILE A 48 -21.30 16.52 -2.47
N ASP A 49 -22.00 17.60 -2.09
CA ASP A 49 -21.51 18.97 -2.25
C ASP A 49 -20.50 19.28 -1.15
N CYS A 50 -19.38 19.92 -1.51
CA CYS A 50 -18.31 20.23 -0.57
C CYS A 50 -17.50 21.45 -1.01
N ASP A 51 -16.72 22.02 -0.10
CA ASP A 51 -15.82 23.14 -0.44
C ASP A 51 -14.48 22.63 -1.02
N PHE A 52 -13.98 21.50 -0.52
CA PHE A 52 -12.69 20.93 -0.87
C PHE A 52 -12.74 19.41 -0.99
N ILE A 53 -11.89 18.86 -1.86
CA ILE A 53 -11.69 17.41 -2.01
C ILE A 53 -10.24 17.07 -1.65
N ALA A 54 -10.05 16.18 -0.68
CA ALA A 54 -8.75 15.61 -0.35
C ALA A 54 -8.57 14.24 -1.05
N GLY A 55 -7.71 14.20 -2.08
CA GLY A 55 -7.41 12.98 -2.82
C GLY A 55 -6.48 12.03 -2.07
N CYS A 56 -7.06 11.14 -1.25
CA CYS A 56 -6.34 10.15 -0.45
C CYS A 56 -6.48 8.71 -1.00
N ASP A 57 -6.68 8.58 -2.31
CA ASP A 57 -7.09 7.34 -3.01
C ASP A 57 -5.93 6.54 -3.64
N GLY A 58 -4.70 6.84 -3.24
CA GLY A 58 -3.52 6.05 -3.57
C GLY A 58 -3.06 6.16 -5.02
N TYR A 59 -2.12 5.29 -5.42
CA TYR A 59 -1.44 5.40 -6.72
C TYR A 59 -2.37 5.24 -7.92
N HIS A 60 -3.45 4.47 -7.80
CA HIS A 60 -4.45 4.25 -8.86
C HIS A 60 -5.77 4.99 -8.62
N GLY A 61 -5.77 5.96 -7.71
CA GLY A 61 -6.92 6.79 -7.39
C GLY A 61 -7.46 7.62 -8.56
N VAL A 62 -8.72 8.05 -8.45
CA VAL A 62 -9.35 8.93 -9.44
C VAL A 62 -8.84 10.36 -9.32
N SER A 63 -8.48 10.79 -8.11
CA SER A 63 -8.13 12.18 -7.80
C SER A 63 -7.01 12.71 -8.69
N ARG A 64 -5.90 11.97 -8.82
CA ARG A 64 -4.79 12.36 -9.72
C ARG A 64 -5.21 12.34 -11.20
N ARG A 65 -6.10 11.43 -11.60
CA ARG A 65 -6.58 11.31 -13.00
C ARG A 65 -7.58 12.40 -13.38
N SER A 66 -8.28 12.97 -12.40
CA SER A 66 -9.22 14.07 -12.63
C SER A 66 -8.53 15.39 -12.93
N VAL A 67 -7.27 15.57 -12.53
CA VAL A 67 -6.52 16.80 -12.79
C VAL A 67 -6.34 17.03 -14.30
N PRO A 68 -6.57 18.24 -14.83
CA PRO A 68 -6.46 18.52 -16.26
C PRO A 68 -5.10 18.13 -16.87
N ASN A 69 -5.15 17.65 -18.11
CA ASN A 69 -3.95 17.33 -18.88
C ASN A 69 -3.02 18.56 -18.97
N GLY A 70 -1.74 18.37 -18.67
CA GLY A 70 -0.74 19.43 -18.70
C GLY A 70 -0.59 20.23 -17.40
N ALA A 71 -1.51 20.09 -16.44
CA ALA A 71 -1.35 20.70 -15.11
C ALA A 71 -0.37 19.93 -14.21
N LEU A 72 0.01 18.70 -14.58
CA LEU A 72 0.94 17.86 -13.85
C LEU A 72 2.25 17.67 -14.61
N LYS A 73 3.37 17.75 -13.88
CA LYS A 73 4.68 17.28 -14.34
C LYS A 73 5.04 16.01 -13.58
N THR A 74 5.10 14.89 -14.28
CA THR A 74 5.40 13.57 -13.70
C THR A 74 6.89 13.27 -13.76
N PHE A 75 7.43 12.77 -12.65
CA PHE A 75 8.78 12.21 -12.57
C PHE A 75 8.65 10.76 -12.09
N GLU A 76 9.13 9.82 -12.89
CA GLU A 76 8.99 8.39 -12.60
C GLU A 76 10.33 7.68 -12.82
N ARG A 77 10.65 6.77 -11.90
CA ARG A 77 11.75 5.82 -12.06
C ARG A 77 11.26 4.43 -11.71
N ARG A 78 11.45 3.49 -12.63
CA ARG A 78 11.18 2.07 -12.42
C ARG A 78 12.49 1.33 -12.17
N TYR A 79 12.50 0.49 -11.14
CA TYR A 79 13.63 -0.39 -10.83
C TYR A 79 13.35 -1.77 -11.43
N PRO A 80 14.36 -2.45 -11.99
CA PRO A 80 14.18 -3.75 -12.67
C PRO A 80 14.08 -4.93 -11.67
N PHE A 81 13.44 -4.71 -10.52
CA PHE A 81 13.26 -5.71 -9.46
C PHE A 81 12.06 -5.38 -8.59
N GLY A 82 11.55 -6.39 -7.90
CA GLY A 82 10.53 -6.27 -6.85
C GLY A 82 11.03 -6.84 -5.52
N TRP A 83 10.22 -6.68 -4.48
CA TRP A 83 10.44 -7.31 -3.17
C TRP A 83 9.35 -8.36 -2.93
N LEU A 84 9.75 -9.63 -2.91
CA LEU A 84 8.90 -10.70 -2.39
C LEU A 84 8.95 -10.63 -0.87
N GLY A 85 7.79 -10.52 -0.21
CA GLY A 85 7.75 -10.37 1.24
C GLY A 85 6.81 -11.34 1.94
N VAL A 86 7.30 -11.95 3.02
CA VAL A 86 6.58 -12.91 3.87
C VAL A 86 6.33 -12.28 5.24
N LEU A 87 5.10 -12.43 5.74
CA LEU A 87 4.71 -12.08 7.11
C LEU A 87 4.51 -13.39 7.86
N ALA A 88 5.18 -13.56 8.99
CA ALA A 88 5.16 -14.82 9.74
C ALA A 88 5.01 -14.56 11.24
N GLU A 89 4.29 -15.44 11.94
CA GLU A 89 4.16 -15.44 13.40
C GLU A 89 5.36 -16.15 14.04
N VAL A 90 6.53 -15.55 13.86
CA VAL A 90 7.79 -15.99 14.44
C VAL A 90 8.50 -14.81 15.10
N PRO A 91 9.32 -15.05 16.14
CA PRO A 91 10.18 -14.02 16.70
C PRO A 91 11.09 -13.38 15.64
N PRO A 92 11.38 -12.08 15.75
CA PRO A 92 12.35 -11.42 14.87
C PRO A 92 13.73 -12.08 14.95
N ALA A 93 14.41 -12.17 13.80
CA ALA A 93 15.77 -12.71 13.72
C ALA A 93 16.81 -11.84 14.46
N ASP A 94 16.51 -10.55 14.65
CA ASP A 94 17.33 -9.60 15.40
C ASP A 94 16.41 -8.61 16.14
N ARG A 95 16.95 -7.90 17.13
CA ARG A 95 16.26 -6.82 17.87
C ARG A 95 16.04 -5.58 17.01
N GLU A 96 16.86 -5.39 15.98
CA GLU A 96 16.75 -4.28 15.02
C GLU A 96 16.53 -4.79 13.58
N LEU A 97 16.37 -3.87 12.63
CA LEU A 97 16.23 -4.24 11.22
C LEU A 97 17.60 -4.62 10.65
N VAL A 98 17.64 -5.69 9.86
CA VAL A 98 18.84 -6.09 9.11
C VAL A 98 18.62 -5.85 7.63
N TYR A 99 19.36 -4.89 7.07
CA TYR A 99 19.45 -4.65 5.63
C TYR A 99 20.69 -5.39 5.09
N ALA A 100 20.47 -6.38 4.23
CA ALA A 100 21.55 -7.17 3.65
C ALA A 100 21.70 -6.88 2.16
N ASN A 101 22.88 -6.42 1.76
CA ASN A 101 23.33 -6.43 0.38
C ASN A 101 24.18 -7.68 0.16
N HIS A 102 23.71 -8.59 -0.68
CA HIS A 102 24.35 -9.88 -0.94
C HIS A 102 24.49 -10.10 -2.45
N GLU A 103 25.44 -10.92 -2.88
CA GLU A 103 25.66 -11.22 -4.32
C GLU A 103 24.44 -11.84 -5.01
N ARG A 104 23.58 -12.51 -4.23
CA ARG A 104 22.29 -13.08 -4.67
C ARG A 104 21.14 -12.06 -4.73
N GLY A 105 21.41 -10.81 -4.36
CA GLY A 105 20.44 -9.73 -4.26
C GLY A 105 20.10 -9.33 -2.82
N PHE A 106 19.32 -8.26 -2.69
CA PHE A 106 18.93 -7.69 -1.41
C PHE A 106 18.06 -8.62 -0.55
N ALA A 107 18.21 -8.53 0.77
CA ALA A 107 17.28 -9.08 1.76
C ALA A 107 17.04 -8.11 2.93
N LEU A 108 15.86 -8.22 3.55
CA LEU A 108 15.47 -7.41 4.70
C LEU A 108 14.84 -8.28 5.80
N CYS A 109 15.39 -8.21 7.00
CA CYS A 109 14.74 -8.69 8.22
C CYS A 109 14.10 -7.50 8.94
N SER A 110 12.77 -7.51 9.04
CA SER A 110 11.97 -6.50 9.74
C SER A 110 10.96 -7.20 10.66
N MET A 111 10.21 -6.41 11.42
CA MET A 111 9.29 -6.91 12.43
C MET A 111 8.00 -6.09 12.51
N ARG A 112 7.02 -6.65 13.22
CA ARG A 112 5.76 -6.00 13.60
C ARG A 112 5.57 -5.99 15.11
N SER A 113 5.99 -7.07 15.77
CA SER A 113 5.96 -7.23 17.22
C SER A 113 7.02 -8.27 17.64
N PRO A 114 7.22 -8.52 18.95
CA PRO A 114 8.15 -9.56 19.39
C PRO A 114 7.78 -10.99 18.97
N GLN A 115 6.56 -11.23 18.45
CA GLN A 115 6.08 -12.53 17.97
C GLN A 115 5.70 -12.53 16.49
N ARG A 116 5.94 -11.42 15.77
CA ARG A 116 5.53 -11.29 14.37
C ARG A 116 6.58 -10.57 13.55
N SER A 117 7.06 -11.25 12.52
CA SER A 117 8.17 -10.81 11.68
C SER A 117 7.75 -10.58 10.23
N ARG A 118 8.47 -9.68 9.55
CA ARG A 118 8.28 -9.39 8.12
C ARG A 118 9.63 -9.45 7.42
N TYR A 119 9.75 -10.36 6.47
CA TYR A 119 10.98 -10.56 5.72
C TYR A 119 10.78 -10.22 4.25
N TYR A 120 11.85 -9.81 3.57
CA TYR A 120 11.85 -9.57 2.13
C TYR A 120 13.10 -10.12 1.47
N VAL A 121 12.93 -10.60 0.24
CA VAL A 121 14.02 -10.88 -0.69
C VAL A 121 13.76 -10.15 -2.00
N GLN A 122 14.80 -9.56 -2.58
CA GLN A 122 14.73 -9.00 -3.93
C GLN A 122 14.56 -10.12 -4.97
N VAL A 123 13.65 -9.91 -5.91
CA VAL A 123 13.37 -10.81 -7.04
C VAL A 123 13.30 -10.01 -8.34
N PRO A 124 13.47 -10.64 -9.52
CA PRO A 124 13.17 -10.02 -10.81
C PRO A 124 11.76 -9.40 -10.84
N ALA A 125 11.57 -8.34 -11.63
CA ALA A 125 10.30 -7.60 -11.68
C ALA A 125 9.13 -8.43 -12.26
N ASP A 126 9.45 -9.47 -13.03
CA ASP A 126 8.51 -10.41 -13.65
C ASP A 126 8.32 -11.70 -12.84
N GLU A 127 8.93 -11.80 -11.66
CA GLU A 127 8.77 -12.95 -10.77
C GLU A 127 7.32 -13.11 -10.32
N ARG A 128 6.85 -14.36 -10.29
CA ARG A 128 5.50 -14.72 -9.87
C ARG A 128 5.49 -15.25 -8.44
N VAL A 129 4.59 -14.72 -7.59
CA VAL A 129 4.48 -15.17 -6.20
C VAL A 129 4.16 -16.67 -6.09
N GLU A 130 3.40 -17.23 -7.03
CA GLU A 130 3.03 -18.66 -7.01
C GLU A 130 4.22 -19.59 -7.23
N ALA A 131 5.34 -19.08 -7.73
CA ALA A 131 6.58 -19.86 -7.88
C ALA A 131 7.35 -20.00 -6.55
N TRP A 132 6.93 -19.33 -5.48
CA TRP A 132 7.63 -19.30 -4.19
C TRP A 132 6.82 -20.02 -3.11
N SER A 133 7.22 -21.26 -2.83
CA SER A 133 6.83 -21.90 -1.58
C SER A 133 7.51 -21.22 -0.39
N ASP A 134 6.93 -21.42 0.80
CA ASP A 134 7.53 -20.93 2.04
C ASP A 134 8.96 -21.45 2.22
N ASP A 135 9.21 -22.73 1.97
CA ASP A 135 10.54 -23.34 2.06
C ASP A 135 11.55 -22.66 1.15
N ARG A 136 11.18 -22.41 -0.12
CA ARG A 136 12.03 -21.71 -1.08
C ARG A 136 12.35 -20.29 -0.59
N PHE A 137 11.37 -19.59 -0.04
CA PHE A 137 11.59 -18.25 0.51
C PHE A 137 12.58 -18.28 1.68
N TRP A 138 12.40 -19.20 2.63
CA TRP A 138 13.27 -19.30 3.80
C TRP A 138 14.70 -19.74 3.46
N ASP A 139 14.87 -20.68 2.52
CA ASP A 139 16.17 -21.09 2.01
C ASP A 139 16.92 -19.95 1.34
N GLU A 140 16.22 -19.18 0.50
CA GLU A 140 16.80 -18.03 -0.17
C GLU A 140 17.13 -16.90 0.80
N LEU A 141 16.25 -16.64 1.79
CA LEU A 141 16.51 -15.65 2.82
C LEU A 141 17.77 -16.00 3.62
N ARG A 142 17.88 -17.25 4.11
CA ARG A 142 19.07 -17.72 4.83
C ARG A 142 20.33 -17.58 3.98
N SER A 143 20.25 -17.88 2.69
CA SER A 143 21.37 -17.79 1.75
C SER A 143 21.84 -16.35 1.46
N ARG A 144 21.09 -15.32 1.89
CA ARG A 144 21.44 -13.90 1.74
C ARG A 144 21.86 -13.23 3.04
N LEU A 145 21.80 -13.96 4.15
CA LEU A 145 22.13 -13.45 5.47
C LEU A 145 23.47 -14.06 5.94
N PRO A 146 24.19 -13.39 6.85
CA PRO A 146 25.36 -13.98 7.47
C PRO A 146 25.01 -15.32 8.14
N PRO A 147 25.92 -16.31 8.14
CA PRO A 147 25.73 -17.50 8.95
C PRO A 147 25.64 -17.11 10.44
N GLN A 148 24.61 -17.62 11.12
CA GLN A 148 24.50 -17.60 12.58
C GLN A 148 24.84 -18.99 13.13
#